data_AF-A0A7V0TTQ8-F1
#
_entry.id   AF-A0A7V0TTQ8-F1
#
_cell.length_a   1.000
_cell.length_b   1.000
_cell.length_c   1.000
_cell.angle_alpha   90.00
_cell.angle_beta   90.00
_cell.angle_gamma   90.00
#
_symmetry.space_group_name_H-M   'P 1'
#
loop_
_entity.id
_entity.type
_entity.pdbx_description
1 polymer ?
#
loop_
_entity_poly.entity_id
_entity_poly.type
_entity_poly.pdbx_seq_one_letter_code
_entity_poly.pdbx_strand_id
1 'polypeptide(L)'
;EYICYYKNGQIKEKGCFVNDKRHGEYVSYLKNGQIKEKAFYQNGNLVGSFFSCSNEVNDSKLLDEEKTEKVWQEKDIADLLKDLANFDKVEK
;
A
#
# COMPACT_ATOMS: atom_id res chain seq x y z
N GLU A 1 -4.51 -12.21 -0.33
CA GLU A 1 -3.90 -11.02 0.31
C GLU A 1 -4.07 -11.10 1.82
N TYR A 2 -3.24 -10.41 2.59
CA TYR A 2 -3.35 -10.32 4.04
C TYR A 2 -3.19 -8.87 4.50
N ILE A 3 -3.90 -8.51 5.57
CA ILE A 3 -3.79 -7.21 6.22
C ILE A 3 -3.66 -7.47 7.72
N CYS A 4 -2.59 -6.95 8.32
CA CYS A 4 -2.38 -6.96 9.75
C CYS A 4 -2.71 -5.58 10.31
N TYR A 5 -3.38 -5.57 11.46
CA TYR A 5 -3.75 -4.35 12.16
C TYR A 5 -3.01 -4.24 13.49
N TYR A 6 -2.73 -3.01 13.90
CA TYR A 6 -2.32 -2.68 15.25
C TYR A 6 -3.50 -2.85 16.22
N LYS A 7 -3.20 -2.89 17.52
CA LYS A 7 -4.23 -2.95 18.59
C LYS A 7 -5.22 -1.78 18.55
N ASN A 8 -4.83 -0.65 17.96
CA ASN A 8 -5.68 0.53 17.78
C ASN A 8 -6.57 0.46 16.53
N GLY A 9 -6.54 -0.64 15.77
CA GLY A 9 -7.33 -0.81 14.53
C GLY A 9 -6.69 -0.21 13.28
N GLN A 10 -5.54 0.45 13.37
CA GLN A 10 -4.83 0.96 12.18
C GLN A 10 -4.08 -0.16 11.47
N ILE A 11 -3.90 -0.03 10.15
CA ILE A 11 -3.14 -1.00 9.35
C ILE A 11 -1.67 -0.95 9.78
N LYS A 12 -1.12 -2.11 10.11
CA LYS A 12 0.29 -2.32 10.46
C LYS A 12 1.10 -2.76 9.25
N GLU A 13 0.54 -3.68 8.48
CA GLU A 13 1.17 -4.16 7.24
C GLU A 13 0.12 -4.82 6.34
N LYS A 14 0.39 -4.83 5.05
CA LYS A 14 -0.39 -5.54 4.05
C LYS A 14 0.52 -6.14 2.99
N GLY A 15 0.10 -7.27 2.43
CA GLY A 15 0.80 -7.92 1.34
C GLY A 15 0.03 -9.09 0.76
N CYS A 16 0.64 -9.81 -0.17
CA CYS A 16 0.04 -11.01 -0.75
C CYS A 16 1.00 -12.20 -0.74
N PHE A 17 0.41 -13.39 -0.64
CA PHE A 17 1.09 -14.67 -0.76
C PHE A 17 0.45 -15.43 -1.91
N VAL A 18 1.29 -15.98 -2.77
CA VAL A 18 0.91 -16.83 -3.91
C VAL A 18 1.78 -18.08 -3.84
N ASN A 19 1.16 -19.26 -3.82
CA ASN A 19 1.85 -20.56 -3.67
C ASN A 19 2.80 -20.60 -2.46
N ASP A 20 2.31 -20.19 -1.29
CA ASP A 20 3.06 -20.11 -0.02
C ASP A 20 4.28 -19.16 -0.04
N LYS A 21 4.43 -18.35 -1.09
CA LYS A 21 5.52 -17.39 -1.26
C LYS A 21 5.00 -15.97 -1.34
N ARG A 22 5.74 -15.02 -0.76
CA ARG A 22 5.40 -13.59 -0.89
C ARG A 22 5.40 -13.18 -2.36
N HIS A 23 4.35 -12.50 -2.78
CA HIS A 23 4.17 -12.04 -4.16
C HIS A 23 3.39 -10.72 -4.16
N GLY A 24 3.80 -9.76 -4.99
CA GLY A 24 3.19 -8.45 -5.11
C GLY A 24 3.76 -7.40 -4.14
N GLU A 25 2.99 -6.33 -3.96
CA GLU A 25 3.35 -5.20 -3.11
C GLU A 25 3.23 -5.56 -1.63
N TYR A 26 4.27 -5.28 -0.87
CA TYR A 26 4.30 -5.32 0.58
C TYR A 26 4.46 -3.89 1.13
N VAL A 27 3.59 -3.49 2.04
CA VAL A 27 3.66 -2.18 2.70
C VAL A 27 3.49 -2.37 4.19
N SER A 28 4.40 -1.80 4.98
CA SER A 28 4.28 -1.69 6.42
C SER A 28 4.21 -0.22 6.84
N TYR A 29 3.33 0.06 7.79
CA TYR A 29 3.09 1.38 8.35
C TYR A 29 3.58 1.45 9.79
N LEU A 30 3.99 2.64 10.23
CA LEU A 30 4.25 2.98 11.61
C LEU A 30 2.93 3.24 12.35
N LYS A 31 2.98 3.25 13.69
CA LYS A 31 1.81 3.58 14.54
C LYS A 31 1.26 5.00 14.33
N ASN A 32 2.03 5.88 13.69
CA ASN A 32 1.62 7.23 13.32
C ASN A 32 0.99 7.30 11.90
N GLY A 33 0.84 6.16 11.22
CA GLY A 33 0.30 6.07 9.86
C GLY A 33 1.32 6.32 8.74
N GLN A 34 2.56 6.71 9.05
CA GLN A 34 3.60 6.88 8.04
C GLN A 34 4.07 5.52 7.49
N ILE A 35 4.48 5.49 6.21
CA ILE A 35 5.02 4.27 5.60
C ILE A 35 6.40 3.99 6.19
N LYS A 36 6.49 2.88 6.92
CA LYS A 36 7.75 2.37 7.47
C LYS A 36 8.58 1.73 6.36
N GLU A 37 7.93 0.84 5.62
CA GLU A 37 8.58 -0.01 4.63
C GLU A 37 7.65 -0.22 3.44
N LYS A 38 8.20 -0.14 2.23
CA LYS A 38 7.53 -0.57 1.01
C LYS A 38 8.50 -1.43 0.19
N ALA A 39 8.02 -2.59 -0.25
CA ALA A 39 8.80 -3.59 -0.97
C ALA A 39 7.93 -4.29 -2.00
N PHE A 40 8.54 -4.89 -3.02
CA PHE A 40 7.82 -5.70 -4.00
C PHE A 40 8.45 -7.09 -4.08
N TYR A 41 7.65 -8.13 -3.87
CA TYR A 41 8.09 -9.52 -3.87
C TYR A 41 7.57 -10.25 -5.10
N GLN A 42 8.35 -11.19 -5.64
CA GLN A 42 7.93 -12.09 -6.69
C GLN A 42 8.51 -13.47 -6.43
N ASN A 43 7.64 -14.47 -6.32
CA ASN A 43 7.99 -15.85 -6.02
C ASN A 43 8.87 -15.99 -4.76
N GLY A 44 8.61 -15.15 -3.76
CA GLY A 44 9.34 -15.13 -2.49
C GLY A 44 10.62 -14.28 -2.49
N ASN A 45 11.05 -13.76 -3.65
CA ASN A 45 12.22 -12.91 -3.77
C ASN A 45 11.82 -11.44 -3.81
N LEU A 46 12.61 -10.57 -3.20
CA LEU A 46 12.46 -9.12 -3.35
C LEU A 46 12.93 -8.74 -4.77
N VAL A 47 12.03 -8.22 -5.61
CA VAL A 47 12.32 -7.89 -7.02
C VAL A 47 12.05 -6.44 -7.39
N GLY A 48 12.07 -5.53 -6.42
CA GLY A 48 11.79 -4.12 -6.67
C GLY A 48 12.41 -3.18 -5.67
N SER A 49 11.96 -1.94 -5.70
CA SER A 49 12.44 -0.87 -4.82
C SER A 49 12.06 -1.16 -3.36
N PHE A 50 13.08 -1.27 -2.53
CA PHE A 50 12.95 -1.27 -1.07
C PHE A 50 13.03 0.17 -0.58
N PHE A 51 11.93 0.66 0.01
CA PHE A 51 11.89 1.98 0.64
C PHE A 51 11.70 1.78 2.14
N SER A 52 12.74 2.06 2.93
CA SER A 52 12.66 2.11 4.39
C SER A 52 12.82 3.56 4.82
N CYS A 53 11.76 4.17 5.34
CA CYS A 53 11.85 5.49 5.94
C CYS A 53 12.28 5.30 7.40
N SER A 54 13.59 5.40 7.64
CA SER A 54 14.14 5.42 8.99
C SER A 54 13.83 6.78 9.59
N ASN A 55 12.80 6.86 10.45
CA ASN A 55 12.57 8.06 11.24
C ASN A 55 13.74 8.22 12.23
N GLU A 56 14.75 9.00 11.84
CA GLU A 56 15.50 9.78 12.81
C GLU A 56 14.52 10.82 13.36
N VAL A 57 14.16 10.64 14.62
CA VAL A 57 13.28 11.55 15.34
C VAL A 57 14.02 12.88 15.47
N ASN A 58 13.61 13.89 14.72
CA ASN A 58 13.90 15.26 15.07
C ASN A 58 12.62 15.87 15.64
N ASP A 59 12.43 15.69 16.94
CA ASP A 59 11.55 16.49 17.80
C ASP A 59 12.03 17.96 17.74
N SER A 60 11.77 18.65 16.63
CA SER A 60 11.73 20.13 16.52
C SER A 60 11.66 20.53 15.04
N LYS A 61 10.49 20.45 14.43
CA LYS A 61 10.11 21.45 13.42
C LYS A 61 8.61 21.46 13.25
N LEU A 62 8.02 22.52 13.80
CA LEU A 62 6.82 23.16 13.25
C LEU A 62 6.87 23.06 11.73
N LEU A 63 5.87 22.44 11.12
CA LEU A 63 5.56 22.70 9.73
C LEU A 63 4.07 22.46 9.51
N ASP A 64 3.43 23.59 9.27
CA ASP A 64 2.25 23.87 8.49
C ASP A 64 1.40 22.68 8.02
N GLU A 65 0.10 22.89 8.23
CA GLU A 65 -0.97 22.40 7.40
C GLU A 65 -0.59 22.36 5.90
N GLU A 66 -1.15 21.38 5.20
CA GLU A 66 -0.96 21.06 3.77
C GLU A 66 0.20 20.12 3.39
N LYS A 67 -0.16 19.21 2.46
CA LYS A 67 0.70 18.28 1.72
C LYS A 67 1.28 17.14 2.56
N THR A 68 0.73 15.94 2.45
CA THR A 68 0.90 15.16 1.23
C THR A 68 -0.19 14.10 1.12
N GLU A 69 -1.24 14.46 0.39
CA GLU A 69 -2.04 13.51 -0.36
C GLU A 69 -1.09 12.67 -1.22
N LYS A 70 -0.86 11.43 -0.80
CA LYS A 70 -0.04 10.49 -1.54
C LYS A 70 -0.87 9.95 -2.69
N VAL A 71 -0.88 10.75 -3.76
CA VAL A 71 -1.16 10.47 -5.18
C VAL A 71 -1.38 8.98 -5.47
N TRP A 72 -2.64 8.56 -5.47
CA TRP A 72 -3.08 7.46 -6.32
C TRP A 72 -3.23 8.05 -7.71
N GLN A 73 -2.46 7.55 -8.67
CA GLN A 73 -2.58 8.00 -10.05
C GLN A 73 -4.02 7.72 -10.51
N GLU A 74 -4.74 8.78 -10.90
CA GLU A 74 -6.14 8.72 -11.40
C GLU A 74 -6.30 7.84 -12.65
N LYS A 75 -5.21 7.28 -13.18
CA LYS A 75 -5.19 6.41 -14.34
C LYS A 75 -5.62 4.97 -14.04
N ASP A 76 -5.45 4.48 -12.82
CA ASP A 76 -5.76 3.08 -12.47
C ASP A 76 -7.22 2.88 -12.01
N ILE A 77 -7.86 3.90 -11.43
CA ILE A 77 -9.26 3.81 -10.96
C ILE A 77 -10.24 3.90 -12.14
N ALA A 78 -9.94 4.73 -13.14
CA ALA A 78 -10.78 4.89 -14.32
C ALA A 78 -10.83 3.63 -15.19
N ASP A 79 -9.73 2.87 -15.23
CA ASP A 79 -9.67 1.58 -15.94
C ASP A 79 -10.46 0.51 -15.18
N LEU A 80 -10.33 0.45 -13.85
CA LEU A 80 -11.10 -0.45 -12.96
C LEU A 80 -12.63 -0.22 -13.04
N LEU A 81 -13.07 1.04 -13.20
CA LEU A 81 -14.49 1.37 -13.37
C LEU A 81 -15.03 1.02 -14.75
N LYS A 82 -14.17 0.90 -15.76
CA LYS A 82 -14.56 0.60 -17.14
C LYS A 82 -14.87 -0.88 -17.35
N ASP A 83 -14.16 -1.77 -16.65
CA ASP A 83 -14.46 -3.21 -16.63
C ASP A 83 -15.77 -3.51 -15.88
N LEU A 84 -16.07 -2.77 -14.81
CA LEU A 84 -17.31 -2.96 -14.04
C LEU A 84 -18.57 -2.57 -14.83
N ALA A 85 -18.44 -1.64 -15.79
CA ALA A 85 -19.56 -1.16 -16.62
C ALA A 85 -19.99 -2.13 -17.73
N ASN A 86 -19.21 -3.17 -18.03
CA ASN A 86 -19.52 -4.14 -19.09
C ASN A 86 -20.13 -5.45 -18.58
N PHE A 87 -20.28 -5.63 -17.26
CA PHE A 87 -20.82 -6.87 -16.69
C PHE A 87 -22.35 -7.00 -16.77
N ASP A 88 -23.07 -5.93 -17.13
CA ASP A 88 -24.55 -5.94 -17.22
C ASP A 88 -25.11 -6.26 -18.62
N LYS A 89 -24.27 -6.73 -19.56
CA LYS A 89 -24.70 -7.04 -20.94
C LYS A 89 -24.59 -8.51 -21.37
N VAL A 90 -24.24 -9.42 -20.46
CA VAL A 90 -24.30 -10.87 -20.72
C VAL A 90 -25.40 -11.47 -19.87
N GLU A 91 -26.64 -11.05 -20.09
CA GLU A 91 -27.83 -11.86 -19.80
C GLU A 91 -29.05 -11.28 -20.55
N LYS A 92 -29.06 -11.42 -21.88
CA LYS A 92 -30.28 -11.61 -22.67
C LYS A 92 -30.01 -12.24 -24.02
#